data_AF-A0A949KXH0-F1
#
_entry.id   AF-A0A949KXH0-F1
#
_cell.length_a   1.000
_cell.length_b   1.000
_cell.length_c   1.000
_cell.angle_alpha   90.00
_cell.angle_beta   90.00
_cell.angle_gamma   90.00
#
_symmetry.space_group_name_H-M   'P 1'
#
loop_
_entity.id
_entity.type
_entity.pdbx_description
1 polymer ?
#
loop_
_entity_poly.entity_id
_entity_poly.type
_entity_poly.pdbx_seq_one_letter_code
_entity_poly.pdbx_strand_id
1 'polypeptide(L)' 'MIFVVTKCADCPLMSMEEGRRVCNVGPPSRRPIPEEDERPTWCRMRKEQIIIRDFK' A
#
# COMPACT_ATOMS: atom_id res chain seq x y z
N MET A 1 -5.75 0.74 -16.16
CA MET A 1 -4.38 1.16 -15.82
C MET A 1 -3.75 0.07 -14.97
N ILE A 2 -2.56 -0.44 -15.32
CA ILE A 2 -1.85 -1.44 -14.52
C ILE A 2 -0.73 -0.71 -13.79
N PHE A 3 -0.72 -0.78 -12.45
CA PHE A 3 0.33 -0.19 -11.63
C PHE A 3 1.35 -1.26 -11.25
N VAL A 4 2.60 -1.11 -11.71
CA VAL A 4 3.72 -1.92 -11.23
C VAL A 4 4.39 -1.15 -10.10
N VAL A 5 4.03 -1.51 -8.88
CA VAL A 5 4.52 -0.85 -7.67
C VAL A 5 5.72 -1.64 -7.15
N THR A 6 6.85 -0.99 -6.89
CA THR A 6 8.03 -1.60 -6.25
C THR A 6 8.28 -1.08 -4.84
N LYS A 7 7.88 0.16 -4.54
CA LYS A 7 7.97 0.81 -3.23
C LYS A 7 6.61 1.30 -2.71
N CYS A 8 6.47 1.46 -1.40
CA CYS A 8 5.19 1.88 -0.80
C CYS A 8 4.78 3.31 -1.17
N ALA A 9 5.75 4.20 -1.45
CA ALA A 9 5.49 5.57 -1.86
C ALA A 9 4.70 5.69 -3.17
N ASP A 10 4.86 4.71 -4.08
CA ASP A 10 4.18 4.69 -5.39
C ASP A 10 2.86 3.88 -5.34
N CYS A 11 2.48 3.38 -4.17
CA CYS A 11 1.29 2.53 -4.03
C CYS A 11 0.03 3.40 -3.95
N PRO A 12 -0.98 3.20 -4.81
CA PRO A 12 -2.24 3.96 -4.73
C PRO A 12 -3.05 3.67 -3.46
N LEU A 13 -2.65 2.68 -2.66
CA LEU A 13 -3.28 2.29 -1.40
C LEU A 13 -2.52 2.77 -0.17
N MET A 14 -1.41 3.48 -0.38
CA MET A 14 -0.73 4.22 0.68
C MET A 14 -1.52 5.51 0.94
N SER A 15 -1.66 5.87 2.20
CA SER A 15 -2.26 7.14 2.63
C SER A 15 -1.46 7.73 3.78
N MET A 16 -1.69 9.01 4.06
CA MET A 16 -1.08 9.72 5.18
C MET A 16 -2.15 9.98 6.24
N GLU A 17 -1.91 9.52 7.47
CA GLU A 17 -2.74 9.85 8.64
C GLU A 17 -1.83 10.42 9.74
N GLU A 18 -2.16 11.62 10.24
CA GLU A 18 -1.41 12.30 11.31
C GLU A 18 0.11 12.37 11.06
N GLY A 19 0.51 12.59 9.81
CA GLY A 19 1.91 12.65 9.40
C GLY A 19 2.61 11.28 9.24
N ARG A 20 1.89 10.16 9.40
CA ARG A 20 2.42 8.80 9.25
C ARG A 20 1.87 8.14 7.99
N ARG A 21 2.71 7.35 7.32
CA ARG A 21 2.32 6.51 6.18
C ARG A 21 1.53 5.31 6.69
N VAL A 22 0.35 5.07 6.14
CA VAL A 22 -0.52 3.94 6.48
C VAL A 22 -0.96 3.19 5.22
N CYS A 23 -1.23 1.89 5.36
CA CYS A 23 -1.77 1.06 4.30
C CYS A 23 -3.25 0.75 4.54
N ASN A 24 -4.08 1.03 3.53
CA ASN A 24 -5.53 0.81 3.62
C ASN A 24 -5.97 -0.64 3.30
N VAL A 25 -5.06 -1.48 2.79
CA VAL A 25 -5.38 -2.88 2.42
C VAL A 25 -4.69 -3.92 3.29
N GLY A 26 -3.58 -3.56 3.95
CA GLY A 26 -3.00 -4.45 4.95
C GLY A 26 -4.00 -4.68 6.09
N PRO A 27 -4.25 -5.92 6.53
CA PRO A 27 -4.93 -6.16 7.80
C PRO A 27 -3.92 -6.06 8.97
N PRO A 28 -4.28 -5.39 10.08
CA PRO A 28 -5.48 -4.55 10.30
C PRO A 28 -5.46 -3.28 9.43
N SER A 29 -6.65 -2.75 9.07
CA SER A 29 -6.77 -1.54 8.26
C SER A 29 -5.97 -0.37 8.87
N ARG A 30 -5.45 0.51 8.01
CA ARG A 30 -4.58 1.64 8.39
C ARG A 30 -3.29 1.20 9.09
N ARG A 31 -2.74 0.05 8.70
CA ARG A 31 -1.48 -0.45 9.26
C ARG A 31 -0.33 0.53 8.96
N PRO A 32 0.49 0.92 9.94
CA PRO A 32 1.60 1.84 9.72
C PRO A 32 2.65 1.21 8.79
N ILE A 33 3.11 1.99 7.81
CA ILE A 33 4.18 1.64 6.89
C ILE A 33 5.48 2.20 7.47
N PRO A 34 6.53 1.38 7.68
CA PRO A 34 7.84 1.84 8.13
C PRO A 34 8.37 2.96 7.23
N GLU A 35 9.24 3.85 7.71
CA GLU A 35 9.82 4.94 6.92
C GLU A 35 10.78 4.49 5.80
N GLU A 36 11.06 3.20 5.71
CA GLU A 36 11.89 2.60 4.67
C GLU A 36 11.27 2.72 3.27
N ASP A 37 12.11 2.75 2.23
CA ASP A 37 11.68 2.75 0.82
C ASP A 37 11.13 1.37 0.39
N GLU A 38 11.38 0.33 1.17
CA GLU A 38 10.97 -1.02 0.85
C GLU A 38 9.52 -1.33 1.25
N ARG A 39 8.90 -2.24 0.49
CA ARG A 39 7.59 -2.77 0.82
C ARG A 39 7.67 -3.64 2.08
N PRO A 40 6.77 -3.47 3.07
CA PRO A 40 6.81 -4.27 4.30
C PRO A 40 6.46 -5.75 4.05
N THR A 41 6.97 -6.64 4.90
CA THR A 41 6.76 -8.11 4.82
C THR A 41 5.30 -8.52 4.92
N TRP A 42 4.49 -7.75 5.64
CA TRP A 42 3.06 -7.98 5.80
C TRP A 42 2.21 -7.48 4.61
N CYS A 43 2.79 -6.78 3.63
CA CYS A 43 2.05 -6.26 2.50
C CYS A 43 1.53 -7.41 1.61
N ARG A 44 0.20 -7.56 1.51
CA ARG A 44 -0.46 -8.56 0.63
C ARG A 44 0.02 -8.48 -0.82
N MET A 45 0.26 -7.26 -1.32
CA MET A 45 0.75 -7.04 -2.68
C MET A 45 2.19 -7.52 -2.94
N ARG A 46 2.96 -7.97 -1.92
CA ARG A 46 4.23 -8.71 -2.17
C ARG A 46 3.99 -10.05 -2.84
N LYS A 47 2.85 -10.69 -2.58
CA LYS A 47 2.56 -12.08 -3.00
C LYS A 47 1.42 -12.18 -3.99
N GLU A 48 0.55 -11.18 -4.02
CA GLU A 48 -0.70 -11.21 -4.77
C GLU A 48 -0.81 -9.97 -5.66
N GLN A 49 -1.38 -10.15 -6.85
CA GLN A 49 -1.79 -9.04 -7.71
C GLN A 49 -3.23 -8.65 -7.36
N ILE A 50 -3.45 -7.38 -7.00
CA ILE A 50 -4.78 -6.86 -6.70
C ILE A 50 -5.22 -5.96 -7.85
N ILE A 51 -6.40 -6.23 -8.41
CA ILE A 51 -7.01 -5.40 -9.45
C ILE A 51 -7.85 -4.33 -8.75
N ILE A 52 -7.39 -3.08 -8.80
CA ILE A 52 -8.17 -1.93 -8.33
C ILE A 52 -9.04 -1.47 -9.50
N ARG A 53 -10.36 -1.56 -9.33
CA ARG A 53 -11.34 -1.06 -10.29
C ARG A 53 -11.82 0.31 -9.81
N ASP A 54 -11.70 1.30 -10.68
CA ASP A 54 -12.30 2.61 -10.46
C ASP A 54 -13.79 2.51 -10.85
N PHE A 55 -14.67 2.56 -9.86
CA PHE A 55 -16.11 2.63 -10.08
C PHE A 55 -16.46 4.12 -10.18
N LYS A 56 -16.50 4.63 -11.42
CA LYS A 56 -17.10 5.93 -11.72
C LYS A 56 -18.56 5.99 -11.29
#